data_AF-A0A968SMK1-F1
#
_entry.id   AF-A0A968SMK1-F1
#
_cell.length_a   1.000
_cell.length_b   1.000
_cell.length_c   1.000
_cell.angle_alpha   90.00
_cell.angle_beta   90.00
_cell.angle_gamma   90.00
#
_symmetry.space_group_name_H-M   'P 1'
#
loop_
_entity.id
_entity.type
_entity.pdbx_description
1 polymer ?
#
loop_
_entity_poly.entity_id
_entity_poly.type
_entity_poly.pdbx_seq_one_letter_code
_entity_poly.pdbx_strand_id
1 'polypeptide(L)'
;MQTPRLDREKKVAEIVRDAGGSIVGRTKFQKVAYLLELAGFGNGFRFEYRHYGPYSEDLTSAISTARVFGLIREEEKKANWGGIYSVYTYKESDDLSDDLADSSRKNFAQAACQIDSILLELAATAAYLYAVEGSQDPWGETAQRKPTKAKDGRLELAKNAYRNLLDLSTPKPLPKIA
;
A
#
# COMPACT_ATOMS: atom_id res chain seq x y z
N MET A 1 -5.18 -9.94 -33.56
CA MET A 1 -4.44 -10.13 -32.30
C MET A 1 -5.29 -9.53 -31.19
N GLN A 2 -5.77 -10.32 -30.25
CA GLN A 2 -6.45 -9.82 -29.04
C GLN A 2 -5.36 -9.22 -28.15
N THR A 3 -5.42 -7.92 -27.89
CA THR A 3 -4.56 -7.26 -26.89
C THR A 3 -4.73 -8.01 -25.57
N PRO A 4 -3.66 -8.47 -24.91
CA PRO A 4 -3.80 -9.07 -23.58
C PRO A 4 -4.46 -8.04 -22.65
N ARG A 5 -5.42 -8.48 -21.85
CA ARG A 5 -6.18 -7.64 -20.93
C ARG A 5 -5.27 -7.20 -19.77
N LEU A 6 -4.58 -6.08 -19.94
CA LEU A 6 -3.59 -5.50 -18.99
C LEU A 6 -4.23 -4.70 -17.83
N ASP A 7 -5.51 -4.92 -17.53
CA ASP A 7 -6.27 -4.05 -16.61
C ASP A 7 -5.66 -4.01 -15.20
N ARG A 8 -5.12 -5.13 -14.71
CA ARG A 8 -4.53 -5.19 -13.35
C ARG A 8 -3.12 -4.61 -13.32
N GLU A 9 -2.35 -4.82 -14.37
CA GLU A 9 -1.00 -4.32 -14.54
C GLU A 9 -0.98 -2.79 -14.69
N LYS A 10 -1.96 -2.23 -15.40
CA LYS A 10 -2.18 -0.79 -15.48
C LYS A 10 -2.48 -0.19 -14.09
N LYS A 11 -3.36 -0.83 -13.31
CA LYS A 11 -3.64 -0.40 -11.93
C LYS A 11 -2.42 -0.43 -11.01
N VAL A 12 -1.52 -1.41 -11.19
CA VAL A 12 -0.23 -1.42 -10.48
C VAL A 12 0.58 -0.18 -10.82
N ALA A 13 0.71 0.15 -12.11
CA ALA A 13 1.46 1.32 -12.54
C ALA A 13 0.84 2.62 -12.01
N GLU A 14 -0.49 2.73 -12.02
CA GLU A 14 -1.22 3.85 -11.43
C GLU A 14 -0.96 4.00 -9.93
N ILE A 15 -0.91 2.90 -9.16
CA ILE A 15 -0.58 2.97 -7.72
C ILE A 15 0.83 3.56 -7.53
N VAL A 16 1.82 3.15 -8.33
CA VAL A 16 3.19 3.68 -8.23
C VAL A 16 3.25 5.14 -8.65
N ARG A 17 2.55 5.52 -9.73
CA ARG A 17 2.43 6.91 -10.20
C ARG A 17 1.83 7.80 -9.10
N ASP A 18 0.67 7.41 -8.59
CA ASP A 18 -0.09 8.18 -7.61
C ASP A 18 0.61 8.25 -6.24
N ALA A 19 1.47 7.28 -5.92
CA ALA A 19 2.34 7.30 -4.74
C ALA A 19 3.52 8.31 -4.84
N GLY A 20 3.59 9.12 -5.89
CA GLY A 20 4.69 10.05 -6.15
C GLY A 20 5.75 9.48 -7.11
N GLY A 21 5.38 8.53 -7.96
CA GLY A 21 6.22 7.94 -8.99
C GLY A 21 7.15 6.82 -8.51
N SER A 22 7.25 6.56 -7.20
CA SER A 22 8.03 5.44 -6.68
C SER A 22 7.51 4.88 -5.36
N ILE A 23 7.73 3.58 -5.15
CA ILE A 23 7.44 2.88 -3.89
C ILE A 23 8.66 2.04 -3.51
N VAL A 24 9.17 2.25 -2.29
CA VAL A 24 10.33 1.53 -1.77
C VAL A 24 9.89 0.39 -0.85
N GLY A 25 10.15 -0.84 -1.28
CA GLY A 25 9.91 -2.06 -0.52
C GLY A 25 8.58 -2.75 -0.84
N ARG A 26 8.65 -4.08 -0.99
CA ARG A 26 7.50 -4.97 -1.28
C ARG A 26 6.39 -4.85 -0.25
N THR A 27 6.75 -4.83 1.04
CA THR A 27 5.77 -4.70 2.14
C THR A 27 5.04 -3.36 2.07
N LYS A 28 5.75 -2.26 1.83
CA LYS A 28 5.14 -0.93 1.71
C LYS A 28 4.15 -0.89 0.55
N PHE A 29 4.50 -1.45 -0.61
CA PHE A 29 3.59 -1.56 -1.74
C PHE A 29 2.28 -2.26 -1.35
N GLN A 30 2.37 -3.43 -0.71
CA GLN A 30 1.20 -4.16 -0.22
C GLN A 30 0.32 -3.32 0.72
N LYS A 31 0.92 -2.48 1.59
CA LYS A 31 0.16 -1.65 2.53
C LYS A 31 -0.50 -0.44 1.88
N VAL A 32 0.21 0.24 0.98
CA VAL A 32 -0.35 1.37 0.21
C VAL A 32 -1.56 0.87 -0.60
N ALA A 33 -1.39 -0.23 -1.33
CA ALA A 33 -2.48 -0.81 -2.12
C ALA A 33 -3.68 -1.24 -1.24
N TYR A 34 -3.43 -1.87 -0.08
CA TYR A 34 -4.49 -2.23 0.84
C TYR A 34 -5.27 -1.02 1.35
N LEU A 35 -4.59 0.05 1.77
CA LEU A 35 -5.25 1.25 2.28
C LEU A 35 -6.06 1.97 1.18
N LEU A 36 -5.59 1.94 -0.07
CA LEU A 36 -6.37 2.44 -1.21
C LEU A 36 -7.67 1.65 -1.42
N GLU A 37 -7.64 0.31 -1.31
CA GLU A 37 -8.86 -0.51 -1.34
C GLU A 37 -9.80 -0.14 -0.18
N LEU A 38 -9.24 -0.01 1.04
CA LEU A 38 -10.03 0.28 2.24
C LEU A 38 -10.69 1.67 2.16
N ALA A 39 -10.01 2.65 1.59
CA ALA A 39 -10.48 4.01 1.35
C ALA A 39 -11.47 4.14 0.17
N GLY A 40 -11.78 3.05 -0.53
CA GLY A 40 -12.73 3.04 -1.65
C GLY A 40 -12.18 3.54 -2.98
N PHE A 41 -10.87 3.79 -3.10
CA PHE A 41 -10.20 4.10 -4.37
C PHE A 41 -9.90 2.84 -5.20
N GLY A 42 -10.60 1.75 -4.91
CA GLY A 42 -10.17 0.37 -5.12
C GLY A 42 -9.61 0.04 -6.50
N ASN A 43 -8.70 -0.93 -6.51
CA ASN A 43 -8.08 -1.49 -7.69
C ASN A 43 -8.60 -2.91 -7.97
N GLY A 44 -9.38 -3.49 -7.05
CA GLY A 44 -9.94 -4.84 -7.15
C GLY A 44 -8.99 -5.94 -6.71
N PHE A 45 -7.97 -5.61 -5.92
CA PHE A 45 -7.09 -6.59 -5.28
C PHE A 45 -7.72 -7.08 -3.98
N ARG A 46 -7.71 -8.40 -3.78
CA ARG A 46 -8.19 -9.03 -2.54
C ARG A 46 -7.03 -9.22 -1.58
N PHE A 47 -7.28 -8.91 -0.32
CA PHE A 47 -6.29 -8.99 0.74
C PHE A 47 -6.74 -9.97 1.82
N GLU A 48 -5.77 -10.69 2.37
CA GLU A 48 -5.94 -11.56 3.51
C GLU A 48 -4.83 -11.32 4.54
N TYR A 49 -5.02 -11.80 5.76
CA TYR A 49 -4.02 -11.68 6.79
C TYR A 49 -2.87 -12.67 6.56
N ARG A 50 -1.64 -12.18 6.44
CA ARG A 50 -0.40 -12.98 6.43
C ARG A 50 0.56 -12.47 7.52
N HIS A 51 1.75 -13.06 7.61
CA HIS A 51 2.74 -12.75 8.67
C HIS A 51 3.01 -11.24 8.87
N TYR A 52 3.00 -10.46 7.77
CA TYR A 52 3.23 -9.01 7.81
C TYR A 52 1.92 -8.19 7.77
N GLY A 53 0.75 -8.76 8.08
CA GLY A 53 -0.56 -8.10 7.99
C GLY A 53 -1.23 -8.30 6.62
N PRO A 54 -2.07 -7.35 6.15
CA PRO A 54 -2.81 -7.51 4.90
C PRO A 54 -1.87 -7.73 3.71
N TYR A 55 -2.12 -8.77 2.94
CA TYR A 55 -1.32 -9.15 1.78
C TYR A 55 -2.20 -9.65 0.64
N SER A 56 -1.82 -9.33 -0.59
CA SER A 56 -2.50 -9.78 -1.80
C SER A 56 -1.52 -10.52 -2.71
N GLU A 57 -1.77 -11.82 -2.92
CA GLU A 57 -1.05 -12.62 -3.93
C GLU A 57 -1.34 -12.09 -5.34
N ASP A 58 -2.59 -11.70 -5.60
CA ASP A 58 -3.03 -11.09 -6.86
C ASP A 58 -2.21 -9.84 -7.20
N LEU A 59 -1.96 -8.97 -6.21
CA LEU A 59 -1.13 -7.77 -6.39
C LEU A 59 0.33 -8.15 -6.68
N THR A 60 0.89 -9.12 -5.96
CA THR A 60 2.28 -9.58 -6.20
C THR A 60 2.45 -10.11 -7.63
N SER A 61 1.50 -10.91 -8.10
CA SER A 61 1.48 -11.40 -9.48
C SER A 61 1.35 -10.26 -10.48
N ALA A 62 0.44 -9.30 -10.25
CA ALA A 62 0.26 -8.14 -11.12
C ALA A 62 1.51 -7.23 -11.17
N ILE A 63 2.23 -7.07 -10.05
CA ILE A 63 3.50 -6.33 -10.00
C ILE A 63 4.55 -7.00 -10.90
N SER A 64 4.68 -8.32 -10.80
CA SER A 64 5.61 -9.09 -11.64
C SER A 64 5.27 -8.92 -13.13
N THR A 65 4.00 -9.06 -13.47
CA THR A 65 3.51 -8.93 -14.85
C THR A 65 3.68 -7.50 -15.38
N ALA A 66 3.34 -6.47 -14.59
CA ALA A 66 3.54 -5.06 -14.94
C ALA A 66 5.01 -4.72 -15.21
N ARG A 67 5.94 -5.34 -14.46
CA ARG A 67 7.37 -5.22 -14.71
C ARG A 67 7.78 -5.86 -16.05
N VAL A 68 7.25 -7.05 -16.36
CA VAL A 68 7.52 -7.74 -17.64
C VAL A 68 7.02 -6.92 -18.83
N PHE A 69 5.84 -6.30 -18.71
CA PHE A 69 5.31 -5.39 -19.73
C PHE A 69 5.94 -4.00 -19.72
N GLY A 70 6.86 -3.73 -18.80
CA GLY A 70 7.57 -2.46 -18.72
C GLY A 70 6.71 -1.27 -18.28
N LEU A 71 5.58 -1.49 -17.61
CA LEU A 71 4.76 -0.41 -17.03
C LEU A 71 5.38 0.17 -15.75
N ILE A 72 6.18 -0.64 -15.07
CA ILE A 72 7.01 -0.23 -13.93
C ILE A 72 8.41 -0.82 -14.06
N ARG A 73 9.38 -0.18 -13.41
CA ARG A 73 10.74 -0.72 -13.22
C ARG A 73 10.92 -1.16 -11.78
N GLU A 74 11.53 -2.33 -11.58
CA GLU A 74 12.00 -2.78 -10.26
C GLU A 74 13.54 -2.74 -10.25
N GLU A 75 14.12 -2.10 -9.24
CA GLU A 75 15.55 -2.15 -8.95
C GLU A 75 15.77 -2.74 -7.57
N GLU A 76 16.52 -3.84 -7.48
CA GLU A 76 16.97 -4.37 -6.20
C GLU A 76 18.23 -3.62 -5.73
N LYS A 77 18.19 -3.11 -4.50
CA LYS A 77 19.27 -2.35 -3.86
C LYS A 77 19.71 -3.03 -2.59
N LYS A 78 21.00 -2.98 -2.30
CA LYS A 78 21.55 -3.41 -1.01
C LYS A 78 21.36 -2.32 0.03
N ALA A 79 20.80 -2.67 1.17
CA ALA A 79 20.77 -1.80 2.33
C ALA A 79 22.11 -1.84 3.07
N ASN A 80 22.41 -0.78 3.82
CA ASN A 80 23.65 -0.68 4.60
C ASN A 80 23.80 -1.80 5.64
N TRP A 81 22.68 -2.40 6.07
CA TRP A 81 22.64 -3.53 7.01
C TRP A 81 22.77 -4.89 6.32
N GLY A 82 23.07 -4.94 5.02
CA GLY A 82 23.35 -6.15 4.25
C GLY A 82 22.13 -6.80 3.58
N GLY A 83 20.91 -6.34 3.87
CA GLY A 83 19.71 -6.83 3.21
C GLY A 83 19.51 -6.29 1.80
N ILE A 84 18.55 -6.86 1.07
CA ILE A 84 18.12 -6.40 -0.25
C ILE A 84 16.70 -5.84 -0.16
N TYR A 85 16.45 -4.71 -0.82
CA TYR A 85 15.12 -4.14 -0.96
C TYR A 85 14.87 -3.72 -2.41
N SER A 86 13.60 -3.81 -2.83
CA SER A 86 13.18 -3.36 -4.16
C SER A 86 12.73 -1.91 -4.16
N VAL A 87 13.08 -1.16 -5.20
CA VAL A 87 12.49 0.14 -5.53
C VAL A 87 11.66 -0.05 -6.80
N TYR A 88 10.37 0.26 -6.71
CA TYR A 88 9.45 0.25 -7.83
C TYR A 88 9.27 1.68 -8.33
N THR A 89 9.52 1.93 -9.61
CA THR A 89 9.40 3.25 -10.23
C THR A 89 8.41 3.17 -11.39
N TYR A 90 7.52 4.15 -11.48
CA TYR A 90 6.59 4.29 -12.59
C TYR A 90 7.36 4.52 -13.90
N LYS A 91 6.92 3.89 -14.98
CA LYS A 91 7.40 4.19 -16.32
C LYS A 91 6.23 4.74 -17.12
N GLU A 92 6.39 5.96 -17.59
CA GLU A 92 5.42 6.60 -18.47
C GLU A 92 5.19 5.71 -19.70
N SER A 93 3.93 5.44 -20.01
CA SER A 93 3.53 4.67 -21.17
C SER A 93 2.44 5.43 -21.92
N ASP A 94 2.52 5.43 -23.26
CA ASP A 94 1.57 6.11 -24.14
C ASP A 94 0.12 5.60 -23.96
N ASP A 95 -0.05 4.41 -23.36
CA ASP A 95 -1.32 3.72 -23.13
C ASP A 95 -1.99 4.03 -21.77
N LEU A 96 -1.31 4.78 -20.90
CA LEU A 96 -1.87 5.31 -19.66
C LEU A 96 -2.18 6.78 -19.92
N SER A 97 -3.41 7.06 -20.35
CA SER A 97 -3.88 8.44 -20.48
C SER A 97 -3.63 9.15 -19.15
N ASP A 98 -3.14 10.38 -19.25
CA ASP A 98 -3.03 11.32 -18.13
C ASP A 98 -4.43 11.81 -17.68
N ASP A 99 -5.44 10.94 -17.83
CA ASP A 99 -6.78 11.14 -17.31
C ASP A 99 -6.61 11.48 -15.85
N LEU A 100 -7.05 12.70 -15.54
CA LEU A 100 -6.94 13.42 -14.30
C LEU A 100 -7.20 12.48 -13.12
N ALA A 101 -6.18 11.72 -12.71
CA ALA A 101 -6.36 10.77 -11.63
C ALA A 101 -6.78 11.60 -10.43
N ASP A 102 -7.92 11.20 -9.84
CA ASP A 102 -8.61 11.91 -8.78
C ASP A 102 -7.56 12.46 -7.81
N SER A 103 -7.54 13.79 -7.66
CA SER A 103 -6.57 14.47 -6.81
C SER A 103 -6.62 13.92 -5.38
N SER A 104 -7.78 13.43 -4.93
CA SER A 104 -7.96 12.75 -3.66
C SER A 104 -7.19 11.43 -3.60
N ARG A 105 -7.27 10.60 -4.65
CA ARG A 105 -6.53 9.32 -4.74
C ARG A 105 -5.02 9.55 -4.73
N LYS A 106 -4.54 10.50 -5.54
CA LYS A 106 -3.11 10.88 -5.60
C LYS A 106 -2.63 11.35 -4.22
N ASN A 107 -3.34 12.29 -3.61
CA ASN A 107 -3.01 12.80 -2.28
C ASN A 107 -2.96 11.69 -1.22
N PHE A 108 -3.93 10.77 -1.25
CA PHE A 108 -3.98 9.64 -0.32
C PHE A 108 -2.84 8.64 -0.56
N ALA A 109 -2.60 8.22 -1.79
CA ALA A 109 -1.53 7.28 -2.15
C ALA A 109 -0.16 7.84 -1.77
N GLN A 110 0.09 9.11 -2.08
CA GLN A 110 1.33 9.80 -1.74
C GLN A 110 1.51 9.91 -0.22
N ALA A 111 0.48 10.34 0.53
CA ALA A 111 0.53 10.43 1.98
C ALA A 111 0.83 9.06 2.61
N ALA A 112 0.15 8.00 2.16
CA ALA A 112 0.38 6.63 2.65
C ALA A 112 1.81 6.14 2.33
N CYS A 113 2.34 6.45 1.14
CA CYS A 113 3.69 6.05 0.74
C CYS A 113 4.79 6.76 1.54
N GLN A 114 4.55 8.00 1.99
CA GLN A 114 5.50 8.78 2.79
C GLN A 114 5.63 8.30 4.24
N ILE A 115 4.66 7.55 4.77
CA ILE A 115 4.74 6.96 6.10
C ILE A 115 5.91 5.95 6.16
N ASP A 116 6.65 5.94 7.27
CA ASP A 116 7.69 4.92 7.51
C ASP A 116 7.13 3.50 7.34
N SER A 117 7.94 2.60 6.77
CA SER A 117 7.50 1.24 6.42
C SER A 117 6.97 0.46 7.62
N ILE A 118 7.57 0.61 8.80
CA ILE A 118 7.13 -0.09 10.01
C ILE A 118 5.81 0.52 10.51
N LEU A 119 5.72 1.85 10.55
CA LEU A 119 4.51 2.55 10.98
C LEU A 119 3.31 2.24 10.08
N LEU A 120 3.52 2.26 8.75
CA LEU A 120 2.50 1.93 7.76
C LEU A 120 2.05 0.48 7.90
N GLU A 121 3.00 -0.44 8.18
CA GLU A 121 2.68 -1.84 8.43
C GLU A 121 1.81 -2.03 9.67
N LEU A 122 2.10 -1.32 10.78
CA LEU A 122 1.27 -1.37 11.99
C LEU A 122 -0.13 -0.79 11.71
N ALA A 123 -0.20 0.37 11.06
CA ALA A 123 -1.46 1.04 10.75
C ALA A 123 -2.36 0.20 9.83
N ALA A 124 -1.80 -0.35 8.74
CA ALA A 124 -2.55 -1.22 7.85
C ALA A 124 -2.98 -2.53 8.52
N THR A 125 -2.17 -3.07 9.45
CA THR A 125 -2.57 -4.23 10.25
C THR A 125 -3.76 -3.90 11.14
N ALA A 126 -3.71 -2.82 11.93
CA ALA A 126 -4.82 -2.43 12.80
C ALA A 126 -6.10 -2.18 11.99
N ALA A 127 -5.99 -1.48 10.86
CA ALA A 127 -7.11 -1.22 9.96
C ALA A 127 -7.75 -2.53 9.42
N TYR A 128 -6.93 -3.53 9.07
CA TYR A 128 -7.42 -4.84 8.64
C TYR A 128 -8.10 -5.61 9.76
N LEU A 129 -7.50 -5.66 10.95
CA LEU A 129 -8.07 -6.37 12.09
C LEU A 129 -9.45 -5.82 12.45
N TYR A 130 -9.64 -4.50 12.36
CA TYR A 130 -10.95 -3.90 12.55
C TYR A 130 -11.90 -4.20 11.39
N ALA A 131 -11.51 -3.84 10.16
CA ALA A 131 -12.43 -3.81 9.02
C ALA A 131 -12.80 -5.19 8.49
N VAL A 132 -11.94 -6.20 8.68
CA VAL A 132 -12.10 -7.54 8.12
C VAL A 132 -12.29 -8.60 9.20
N GLU A 133 -11.51 -8.54 10.28
CA GLU A 133 -11.60 -9.53 11.38
C GLU A 133 -12.58 -9.12 12.50
N GLY A 134 -13.10 -7.88 12.48
CA GLY A 134 -14.07 -7.40 13.47
C GLY A 134 -13.49 -7.17 14.87
N SER A 135 -12.17 -7.02 14.97
CA SER A 135 -11.48 -6.80 16.25
C SER A 135 -11.96 -5.52 16.94
N GLN A 136 -12.28 -5.63 18.23
CA GLN A 136 -12.72 -4.50 19.07
C GLN A 136 -11.54 -3.67 19.60
N ASP A 137 -10.35 -4.26 19.68
CA ASP A 137 -9.10 -3.59 20.04
C ASP A 137 -8.02 -3.86 18.97
N PRO A 138 -8.16 -3.27 17.77
CA PRO A 138 -7.28 -3.55 16.65
C PRO A 138 -5.82 -3.16 16.93
N TRP A 139 -5.57 -2.13 17.74
CA TRP A 139 -4.22 -1.68 18.06
C TRP A 139 -3.54 -2.54 19.13
N GLY A 140 -4.26 -2.94 20.18
CA GLY A 140 -3.75 -3.88 21.17
C GLY A 140 -3.43 -5.24 20.52
N GLU A 141 -4.30 -5.72 19.65
CA GLU A 141 -4.05 -6.94 18.88
C GLU A 141 -2.89 -6.78 17.89
N THR A 142 -2.77 -5.64 17.21
CA THR A 142 -1.59 -5.33 16.38
C THR A 142 -0.30 -5.40 17.20
N ALA A 143 -0.29 -4.85 18.42
CA ALA A 143 0.87 -4.90 19.31
C ALA A 143 1.22 -6.33 19.73
N GLN A 144 0.22 -7.17 20.00
CA GLN A 144 0.40 -8.59 20.34
C GLN A 144 0.93 -9.40 19.15
N ARG A 145 0.39 -9.19 17.94
CA ARG A 145 0.83 -9.89 16.72
C ARG A 145 2.21 -9.39 16.23
N LYS A 146 2.63 -8.18 16.60
CA LYS A 146 3.87 -7.53 16.12
C LYS A 146 4.70 -6.90 17.25
N PRO A 147 5.09 -7.67 18.28
CA PRO A 147 5.64 -7.11 19.51
C PRO A 147 7.00 -6.43 19.30
N THR A 148 7.81 -6.87 18.34
CA THR A 148 9.11 -6.23 18.06
C THR A 148 8.96 -4.89 17.33
N LYS A 149 7.96 -4.78 16.45
CA LYS A 149 7.70 -3.57 15.64
C LYS A 149 6.90 -2.52 16.39
N ALA A 150 6.05 -2.92 17.33
CA ALA A 150 5.18 -2.02 18.11
C ALA A 150 5.89 -1.30 19.27
N LYS A 151 7.16 -1.64 19.56
CA LYS A 151 7.97 -1.06 20.64
C LYS A 151 8.47 0.35 20.32
N ASP A 152 9.09 0.98 21.32
CA ASP A 152 9.80 2.27 21.21
C ASP A 152 8.89 3.42 20.74
N GLY A 153 7.64 3.44 21.20
CA GLY A 153 6.65 4.45 20.83
C GLY A 153 6.10 4.33 19.40
N ARG A 154 6.56 3.36 18.60
CA ARG A 154 6.13 3.18 17.20
C ARG A 154 4.63 2.93 17.07
N LEU A 155 3.99 2.28 18.04
CA LEU A 155 2.54 2.07 17.98
C LEU A 155 1.77 3.40 18.01
N GLU A 156 2.15 4.33 18.88
CA GLU A 156 1.52 5.66 18.94
C GLU A 156 1.85 6.51 17.71
N LEU A 157 3.09 6.43 17.20
CA LEU A 157 3.46 7.08 15.95
C LEU A 157 2.64 6.54 14.76
N ALA A 158 2.37 5.23 14.74
CA ALA A 158 1.52 4.62 13.71
C ALA A 158 0.06 5.08 13.82
N LYS A 159 -0.48 5.22 15.05
CA LYS A 159 -1.80 5.82 15.27
C LYS A 159 -1.87 7.25 14.75
N ASN A 160 -0.87 8.09 15.06
CA ASN A 160 -0.79 9.47 14.56
C ASN A 160 -0.72 9.51 13.03
N ALA A 161 0.11 8.67 12.42
CA ALA A 161 0.18 8.58 10.96
C ALA A 161 -1.15 8.14 10.33
N TYR A 162 -1.88 7.23 10.98
CA TYR A 162 -3.21 6.81 10.54
C TYR A 162 -4.27 7.91 10.68
N ARG A 163 -4.23 8.71 11.75
CA ARG A 163 -5.10 9.89 11.91
C ARG A 163 -4.93 10.89 10.76
N ASN A 164 -3.68 11.15 10.35
CA ASN A 164 -3.42 12.01 9.20
C ASN A 164 -4.06 11.47 7.90
N LEU A 165 -4.19 10.15 7.75
CA LEU A 165 -4.91 9.56 6.61
C LEU A 165 -6.44 9.66 6.75
N LEU A 166 -6.98 9.65 7.98
CA LEU A 166 -8.41 9.84 8.25
C LEU A 166 -8.90 11.23 7.83
N ASP A 167 -8.02 12.23 7.90
CA ASP A 167 -8.33 13.62 7.56
C ASP A 167 -8.38 13.87 6.03
N LEU A 168 -8.01 12.89 5.21
CA LEU A 168 -8.02 13.00 3.75
C LEU A 168 -9.40 12.67 3.17
N SER A 169 -9.76 13.39 2.10
CA SER A 169 -10.95 13.09 1.31
C SER A 169 -10.83 11.72 0.65
N THR A 170 -11.80 10.84 0.90
CA THR A 170 -11.84 9.48 0.38
C THR A 170 -13.27 9.10 -0.03
N PRO A 171 -13.46 8.29 -1.09
CA PRO A 171 -14.79 7.79 -1.48
C PRO A 171 -15.48 7.02 -0.35
N LYS A 172 -14.69 6.28 0.44
CA LYS A 172 -15.12 5.60 1.64
C LYS A 172 -14.19 5.98 2.79
N PRO A 173 -14.69 6.66 3.85
CA PRO A 173 -13.89 6.99 5.01
C PRO A 173 -13.21 5.77 5.62
N LEU A 174 -11.94 5.92 5.98
CA LEU A 174 -11.22 4.90 6.75
C LEU A 174 -11.90 4.70 8.13
N PRO A 175 -11.83 3.49 8.71
CA PRO A 175 -12.31 3.24 10.07
C PRO A 175 -11.69 4.15 11.14
N LYS A 176 -12.51 4.74 12.01
CA LYS A 176 -12.04 5.60 13.11
C LYS A 176 -11.53 4.75 14.29
N ILE A 177 -10.34 4.17 14.13
CA ILE A 177 -9.72 3.28 15.13
C ILE A 177 -8.60 3.95 15.93
N ALA A 178 -8.23 5.19 15.63
CA ALA A 178 -7.18 5.94 16.32
C ALA A 178 -7.68 7.34 16.68
#